data_AF-A0A2V9UX02-F1
#
_entry.id   AF-A0A2V9UX02-F1
#
_cell.length_a   1.000
_cell.length_b   1.000
_cell.length_c   1.000
_cell.angle_alpha   90.00
_cell.angle_beta   90.00
_cell.angle_gamma   90.00
#
_symmetry.space_group_name_H-M   'P 1'
#
loop_
_entity.id
_entity.type
_entity.pdbx_description
1 polymer ?
#
loop_
_entity_poly.entity_id
_entity_poly.type
_entity_poly.pdbx_seq_one_letter_code
_entity_poly.pdbx_strand_id
1 'polypeptide(L)'
;MSKRTRTLVFTDLDGALLDHDSYSWKAASPALDELRRQNIPLVFCTSKTRTEVKALRRAIGNTHPFIVENGGAIVIPAGYFPDIAPFGNKSKAFTMWYVN
;
A
#
# COMPACT_ATOMS: atom_id res chain seq x y z
N MET A 1 -24.22 11.95 -18.65
CA MET A 1 -23.11 11.01 -18.37
C MET A 1 -22.74 11.13 -16.90
N SER A 2 -22.78 10.03 -16.13
CA SER A 2 -22.37 10.04 -14.72
C SER A 2 -20.84 10.16 -14.63
N LYS A 3 -20.35 11.10 -13.82
CA LYS A 3 -18.91 11.33 -13.61
C LYS A 3 -18.33 10.12 -12.90
N ARG A 4 -17.42 9.37 -13.53
CA ARG A 4 -16.71 8.27 -12.87
C ARG A 4 -15.73 8.84 -11.85
N THR A 5 -16.03 8.68 -10.57
CA THR A 5 -15.12 8.98 -9.47
C THR A 5 -13.99 7.95 -9.47
N ARG A 6 -12.73 8.41 -9.48
CA ARG A 6 -11.57 7.54 -9.27
C ARG A 6 -11.26 7.54 -7.79
N THR A 7 -11.41 6.39 -7.15
CA THR A 7 -11.24 6.22 -5.70
C THR A 7 -9.93 5.49 -5.43
N LEU A 8 -9.24 5.92 -4.38
CA LEU A 8 -8.11 5.23 -3.77
C LEU A 8 -8.24 5.41 -2.25
N VAL A 9 -7.77 4.43 -1.46
CA VAL A 9 -7.84 4.46 0.00
C VAL A 9 -6.45 4.41 0.59
N PHE A 10 -6.17 5.28 1.55
CA PHE A 10 -4.99 5.20 2.41
C PHE A 10 -5.39 4.64 3.77
N THR A 11 -4.53 3.83 4.37
CA THR A 11 -4.75 3.32 5.73
C THR A 11 -3.43 3.24 6.49
N ASP A 12 -3.47 3.67 7.74
CA ASP A 12 -2.43 3.30 8.69
C ASP A 12 -2.56 1.82 9.09
N LEU A 13 -1.52 1.25 9.67
CA LEU A 13 -1.49 -0.14 10.09
C LEU A 13 -1.82 -0.27 11.57
N ASP A 14 -1.00 0.24 12.48
CA ASP A 14 -1.18 -0.03 13.92
C ASP A 14 -2.38 0.71 14.48
N GLY A 15 -3.33 -0.02 15.05
CA GLY A 15 -4.54 0.56 15.63
C GLY A 15 -5.55 1.08 14.60
N ALA A 16 -5.29 0.87 13.31
CA ALA A 16 -6.21 1.21 12.22
C ALA A 16 -6.62 -0.03 11.42
N LEU A 17 -5.74 -0.57 10.58
CA LEU A 17 -6.00 -1.83 9.87
C LEU A 17 -5.72 -3.06 10.73
N LEU A 18 -4.67 -2.98 11.56
CA LEU A 18 -4.29 -4.00 12.51
C LEU A 18 -4.90 -3.65 13.86
N ASP A 19 -5.66 -4.60 14.39
CA ASP A 19 -6.14 -4.52 15.77
C ASP A 19 -4.96 -4.33 16.73
N HIS A 20 -5.12 -3.42 17.71
CA HIS A 20 -4.01 -3.00 18.57
C HIS A 20 -3.50 -4.15 19.47
N ASP A 21 -4.41 -5.00 19.94
CA ASP A 21 -4.10 -6.04 20.93
C ASP A 21 -3.66 -7.35 20.27
N SER A 22 -4.33 -7.74 19.18
CA SER A 22 -4.07 -9.01 18.50
C SER A 22 -3.19 -8.89 17.26
N TYR A 23 -2.92 -7.66 16.82
CA TYR A 23 -2.18 -7.36 15.60
C TYR A 23 -2.76 -8.01 14.33
N SER A 24 -4.05 -8.33 14.38
CA SER A 24 -4.77 -9.08 13.36
C SER A 24 -5.53 -8.13 12.44
N TRP A 25 -5.47 -8.38 11.13
CA TRP A 25 -6.27 -7.69 10.12
C TRP A 25 -7.60 -8.39 9.82
N LYS A 26 -7.88 -9.55 10.45
CA LYS A 26 -9.02 -10.40 10.06
C LYS A 26 -10.37 -9.71 10.22
N ALA A 27 -10.50 -8.82 11.22
CA ALA A 27 -11.71 -8.02 11.42
C ALA A 27 -12.02 -7.11 10.21
N ALA A 28 -10.98 -6.66 9.49
CA ALA A 28 -11.11 -5.82 8.31
C ALA A 28 -11.33 -6.62 7.00
N SER A 29 -11.35 -7.96 7.03
CA SER A 29 -11.48 -8.79 5.82
C SER A 29 -12.65 -8.38 4.91
N PRO A 30 -13.87 -8.11 5.42
CA PRO A 30 -14.98 -7.70 4.57
C PRO A 30 -14.70 -6.41 3.78
N ALA A 31 -14.05 -5.43 4.42
CA ALA A 31 -13.67 -4.17 3.77
C ALA A 31 -12.56 -4.39 2.73
N LEU A 32 -11.56 -5.22 3.06
CA LEU A 32 -10.47 -5.58 2.14
C LEU A 32 -11.00 -6.30 0.90
N ASP A 33 -11.96 -7.21 1.07
CA ASP A 33 -12.59 -7.94 -0.02
C ASP A 33 -13.38 -6.99 -0.93
N GLU A 34 -14.10 -6.03 -0.35
CA GLU A 34 -14.85 -5.04 -1.12
C GLU A 34 -13.95 -4.11 -1.94
N LEU A 35 -12.82 -3.66 -1.37
CA LEU A 35 -11.83 -2.87 -2.10
C LEU A 35 -11.26 -3.65 -3.28
N ARG A 36 -10.92 -4.93 -3.09
CA ARG A 36 -10.46 -5.81 -4.19
C ARG A 36 -11.53 -5.96 -5.26
N ARG A 37 -12.79 -6.23 -4.87
CA ARG A 37 -13.92 -6.41 -5.79
C ARG A 37 -14.18 -5.18 -6.65
N GLN A 38 -14.03 -3.99 -6.07
CA GLN A 38 -14.19 -2.71 -6.78
C GLN A 38 -12.93 -2.25 -7.52
N ASN A 39 -11.81 -2.99 -7.44
CA ASN A 39 -10.50 -2.57 -7.94
C ASN A 39 -10.05 -1.21 -7.38
N ILE A 40 -10.37 -0.94 -6.11
CA ILE A 40 -9.94 0.28 -5.42
C ILE A 40 -8.57 0.01 -4.79
N PRO A 41 -7.51 0.76 -5.16
CA PRO A 41 -6.20 0.60 -4.56
C PRO A 41 -6.22 0.95 -3.07
N LEU A 42 -5.68 0.04 -2.25
CA LEU A 42 -5.39 0.28 -0.83
C LEU A 42 -3.90 0.54 -0.65
N VAL A 43 -3.55 1.75 -0.24
CA VAL A 43 -2.17 2.20 0.00
C VAL A 43 -1.92 2.21 1.51
N PHE A 44 -0.97 1.41 1.97
CA PHE A 44 -0.54 1.46 3.37
C PHE A 44 0.32 2.71 3.58
N CYS A 45 0.14 3.40 4.70
CA CYS A 45 0.92 4.55 5.12
C CYS A 45 1.28 4.41 6.59
N THR A 46 2.54 4.15 6.92
CA THR A 46 2.92 3.71 8.27
C THR A 46 4.32 4.16 8.68
N SER A 47 4.59 4.18 9.98
CA SER A 47 5.91 4.40 10.57
C SER A 47 6.86 3.21 10.40
N LYS A 48 6.33 2.01 10.13
CA LYS A 48 7.12 0.78 9.95
C LYS A 48 8.09 0.87 8.79
N THR A 49 9.15 0.07 8.87
CA THR A 49 10.12 -0.12 7.80
C THR A 49 9.53 -0.92 6.64
N ARG A 50 10.16 -0.82 5.46
CA ARG A 50 9.82 -1.63 4.27
C ARG A 50 9.82 -3.13 4.56
N THR A 51 10.75 -3.62 5.38
CA THR A 51 10.91 -5.06 5.67
C THR A 51 9.72 -5.58 6.46
N GLU A 52 9.28 -4.85 7.48
CA GLU A 52 8.10 -5.21 8.30
C GLU A 52 6.84 -5.23 7.44
N VAL A 53 6.63 -4.17 6.64
CA VAL A 53 5.43 -4.06 5.79
C VAL A 53 5.38 -5.16 4.72
N LYS A 54 6.52 -5.64 4.23
CA LYS A 54 6.58 -6.71 3.22
C LYS A 54 5.90 -8.00 3.69
N ALA A 55 6.04 -8.37 4.97
CA ALA A 55 5.41 -9.57 5.51
C ALA A 55 3.88 -9.40 5.60
N LEU A 56 3.42 -8.27 6.15
CA LEU A 56 2.01 -7.94 6.27
C LEU A 56 1.30 -7.87 4.91
N ARG A 57 1.93 -7.23 3.92
CA ARG A 57 1.41 -7.13 2.55
C ARG A 57 1.20 -8.50 1.91
N ARG A 58 2.13 -9.43 2.11
CA ARG A 58 2.00 -10.80 1.61
C ARG A 58 0.82 -11.52 2.26
N ALA A 59 0.66 -11.40 3.58
CA ALA A 59 -0.45 -12.02 4.30
C ALA A 59 -1.82 -11.44 3.88
N ILE A 60 -1.89 -10.14 3.65
CA ILE A 60 -3.11 -9.42 3.24
C ILE A 60 -3.34 -9.51 1.71
N GLY A 61 -2.37 -9.98 0.93
CA GLY A 61 -2.45 -9.96 -0.53
C GLY A 61 -2.50 -8.55 -1.12
N ASN A 62 -1.87 -7.57 -0.46
CA ASN A 62 -1.81 -6.19 -0.94
C ASN A 62 -0.67 -6.00 -1.95
N THR A 63 -0.98 -5.60 -3.18
CA THR A 63 -0.01 -5.46 -4.30
C THR A 63 0.19 -4.02 -4.79
N HIS A 64 -0.41 -3.04 -4.12
CA HIS A 64 -0.34 -1.62 -4.49
C HIS A 64 0.92 -0.91 -3.94
N PRO A 65 1.25 0.31 -4.38
CA PRO A 65 2.25 1.16 -3.73
C PRO A 65 1.94 1.36 -2.24
N PHE A 66 2.98 1.66 -1.46
CA PHE A 66 2.87 1.89 -0.02
C PHE A 66 3.94 2.86 0.47
N ILE A 67 3.66 3.48 1.60
CA ILE A 67 4.44 4.53 2.24
C ILE A 67 4.93 3.98 3.58
N VAL A 68 6.22 4.14 3.84
CA VAL A 68 6.92 3.62 5.03
C VAL A 68 7.70 4.73 5.72
N GLU A 69 8.14 4.45 6.95
CA GLU A 69 9.02 5.34 7.72
C GLU A 69 8.45 6.77 7.80
N ASN A 70 7.14 6.88 8.07
CA ASN A 70 6.42 8.15 8.19
C ASN A 70 6.50 9.06 6.96
N GLY A 71 6.53 8.46 5.77
CA GLY A 71 6.69 9.23 4.52
C GLY A 71 8.13 9.37 4.07
N GLY A 72 9.10 8.88 4.86
CA GLY A 72 10.50 8.84 4.47
C GLY A 72 10.76 8.01 3.22
N ALA A 73 9.89 7.04 2.90
CA ALA A 73 9.92 6.36 1.62
C ALA A 73 8.55 6.01 1.01
N ILE A 74 8.39 6.21 -0.31
CA ILE A 74 7.31 5.59 -1.11
C ILE A 74 7.89 4.43 -1.90
N VAL A 75 7.30 3.25 -1.75
CA VAL A 75 7.74 2.02 -2.41
C VAL A 75 6.74 1.63 -3.49
N ILE A 76 7.18 1.71 -4.75
CA ILE A 76 6.38 1.37 -5.92
C ILE A 76 6.80 -0.02 -6.43
N PRO A 77 5.89 -1.03 -6.47
CA PRO A 77 6.19 -2.33 -7.06
C PRO A 77 6.64 -2.19 -8.53
N ALA A 78 7.64 -2.98 -8.93
CA ALA A 78 8.08 -2.99 -10.32
C ALA A 78 6.93 -3.28 -11.29
N GLY A 79 6.86 -2.50 -12.38
CA GLY A 79 5.81 -2.63 -13.40
C GLY A 79 4.43 -2.11 -13.00
N TYR A 80 4.25 -1.53 -11.81
CA TYR A 80 2.96 -1.02 -11.36
C TYR A 80 2.45 0.15 -12.23
N PHE A 81 3.37 1.01 -12.70
CA PHE A 81 3.09 2.07 -13.66
C PHE A 81 3.91 1.82 -14.94
N PRO A 82 3.39 1.03 -15.90
CA PRO A 82 4.15 0.64 -17.09
C PRO A 82 4.47 1.83 -18.02
N ASP A 83 3.60 2.83 -18.04
CA ASP A 83 3.72 4.01 -18.92
C ASP A 83 4.49 5.18 -18.30
N ILE A 84 4.86 5.06 -17.02
CA ILE A 84 5.67 6.06 -16.33
C ILE A 84 7.10 5.55 -16.35
N ALA A 85 7.97 6.22 -17.13
CA ALA A 85 9.41 5.98 -17.04
C ALA A 85 9.81 6.07 -15.55
N PRO A 86 10.53 5.08 -15.00
CA PRO A 86 10.92 5.12 -13.59
C PRO A 86 11.69 6.41 -13.37
N PHE A 87 11.13 7.34 -12.61
CA PHE A 87 11.90 8.45 -12.11
C PHE A 87 12.91 7.83 -11.11
N GLY A 88 14.21 8.10 -11.26
CA GLY A 88 15.27 7.50 -10.42
C GLY A 88 15.88 6.19 -10.93
N ASN A 89 16.94 5.73 -10.26
CA ASN A 89 17.85 4.69 -10.76
C ASN A 89 17.17 3.30 -10.85
N LYS A 90 17.39 2.62 -11.98
CA LYS A 90 16.68 1.41 -12.43
C LYS A 90 16.90 0.19 -11.52
N SER A 91 16.09 0.06 -10.45
CA SER A 91 16.08 -1.13 -9.61
C SER A 91 14.96 -2.09 -10.04
N LYS A 92 15.30 -3.32 -10.43
CA LYS A 92 14.40 -4.36 -10.98
C LYS A 92 13.35 -4.94 -9.99
N ALA A 93 13.09 -4.31 -8.85
CA ALA A 93 12.18 -4.87 -7.83
C ALA A 93 11.21 -3.84 -7.24
N PHE A 94 11.71 -2.66 -6.84
CA PHE A 94 10.93 -1.58 -6.27
C PHE A 94 11.64 -0.24 -6.51
N THR A 95 10.89 0.82 -6.83
CA THR A 95 11.43 2.19 -6.76
C THR A 95 11.10 2.76 -5.38
N MET A 96 12.12 3.20 -4.65
CA MET A 96 12.00 3.82 -3.33
C MET A 96 12.25 5.31 -3.45
N TRP A 97 11.28 6.12 -3.03
CA TRP A 97 11.30 7.57 -3.11
C TRP A 97 11.55 8.19 -1.76
N TYR A 98 12.68 8.85 -1.54
CA TYR A 98 12.88 9.66 -0.34
C TYR A 98 12.18 11.01 -0.48
N VAL A 99 11.37 11.38 0.51
CA VAL A 99 10.80 12.72 0.65
C VAL A 99 11.57 13.41 1.79
N ASN A 100 12.21 14.55 1.49
CA ASN A 100 12.78 15.46 2.48
C ASN A 100 11.78 16.57 2.78
#